data_AF-A0A2U1LKH2-F1
#
_entry.id   AF-A0A2U1LKH2-F1
#
_cell.length_a   1.000
_cell.length_b   1.000
_cell.length_c   1.000
_cell.angle_alpha   90.00
_cell.angle_beta   90.00
_cell.angle_gamma   90.00
#
_symmetry.space_group_name_H-M   'P 1'
#
loop_
_entity.id
_entity.type
_entity.pdbx_description
1 polymer ?
#
loop_
_entity_poly.entity_id
_entity_poly.type
_entity_poly.pdbx_seq_one_letter_code
_entity_poly.pdbx_strand_id
1 'polypeptide(L)'
;MAQFQILDHLMNLAGSSNLHDRMRVWFVQQAMEDSAFANLLFVCCQHLRRVMNKHRIMMVDMEALGDRGVAVDSLEALRKTYNRHKSVLEIMTDLLAQARSGVSEEEGNAGYNSRAQGLGARVLEAARSILGALFAVVQLP
;
A
#
# COMPACT_ATOMS: atom_id res chain seq x y z
N MET A 1 -9.87 27.81 -6.94
CA MET A 1 -11.24 28.15 -7.36
C MET A 1 -11.83 27.25 -8.46
N ALA A 2 -11.07 26.37 -9.13
CA ALA A 2 -11.58 25.54 -10.24
C ALA A 2 -12.41 24.30 -9.84
N GLN A 3 -12.26 23.78 -8.61
CA GLN A 3 -12.92 22.52 -8.20
C GLN A 3 -14.44 22.62 -8.01
N PHE A 4 -14.97 23.80 -7.63
CA PHE A 4 -16.42 23.99 -7.44
C PHE A 4 -17.19 24.11 -8.76
N GLN A 5 -16.54 24.53 -9.85
CA GLN A 5 -17.18 24.68 -11.17
C GLN A 5 -17.57 23.33 -11.79
N ILE A 6 -16.80 22.27 -11.51
CA ILE A 6 -17.08 20.93 -12.01
C ILE A 6 -18.30 20.33 -11.29
N LEU A 7 -18.40 20.51 -9.97
CA LEU A 7 -19.54 20.05 -9.18
C LEU A 7 -20.84 20.76 -9.59
N ASP A 8 -20.82 22.09 -9.76
CA ASP A 8 -21.99 22.86 -10.19
C ASP A 8 -22.48 22.47 -11.60
N HIS A 9 -21.54 22.18 -12.50
CA HIS A 9 -21.88 21.74 -13.86
C HIS A 9 -22.49 20.32 -13.86
N LEU A 10 -21.95 19.41 -13.04
CA LEU A 10 -22.49 18.06 -12.87
C LEU A 10 -23.87 18.07 -12.20
N MET A 11 -24.08 18.97 -11.24
CA MET A 11 -25.35 19.12 -10.51
C MET A 11 -26.48 19.64 -11.41
N ASN A 12 -26.17 20.59 -12.30
CA ASN A 12 -27.12 21.10 -13.31
C ASN A 12 -27.45 20.08 -14.40
N LEU A 13 -26.52 19.20 -14.77
CA LEU A 13 -26.72 18.20 -15.83
C LEU A 13 -27.44 16.93 -15.36
N ALA A 14 -27.27 16.54 -14.10
CA ALA A 14 -27.66 15.20 -13.67
C ALA A 14 -29.07 15.09 -13.08
N GLY A 15 -29.69 16.22 -12.71
CA GLY A 15 -30.90 16.23 -11.87
C GLY A 15 -30.57 15.64 -10.50
N SER A 16 -30.41 16.49 -9.49
CA SER A 16 -30.20 16.25 -8.04
C SER A 16 -29.90 14.82 -7.51
N SER A 17 -30.69 13.79 -7.84
CA SER A 17 -30.51 12.41 -7.36
C SER A 17 -29.28 11.69 -7.95
N ASN A 18 -28.88 12.00 -9.18
CA ASN A 18 -27.83 11.26 -9.89
C ASN A 18 -26.39 11.74 -9.54
N LEU A 19 -26.25 12.93 -8.96
CA LEU A 19 -24.95 13.45 -8.51
C LEU A 19 -24.42 12.64 -7.31
N HIS A 20 -25.32 12.31 -6.38
CA HIS A 20 -24.99 11.56 -5.16
C HIS A 20 -24.50 10.14 -5.49
N ASP A 21 -25.20 9.44 -6.38
CA ASP A 21 -24.79 8.12 -6.87
C ASP A 21 -23.43 8.18 -7.59
N ARG A 22 -23.19 9.24 -8.38
CA ARG A 22 -21.89 9.46 -9.05
C ARG A 22 -20.76 9.73 -8.07
N MET A 23 -20.99 10.55 -7.03
CA MET A 23 -19.98 10.76 -5.97
C MET A 23 -19.68 9.46 -5.24
N ARG A 24 -20.70 8.65 -4.95
CA ARG A 24 -20.51 7.35 -4.31
C ARG A 24 -19.66 6.41 -5.15
N VAL A 25 -19.93 6.31 -6.45
CA VAL A 25 -19.10 5.52 -7.38
C VAL A 25 -17.67 6.03 -7.42
N TRP A 26 -17.48 7.36 -7.41
CA TRP A 26 -16.15 7.97 -7.37
C TRP A 26 -15.38 7.57 -6.11
N PHE A 27 -16.00 7.64 -4.93
CA PHE A 27 -15.36 7.22 -3.67
C PHE A 27 -15.02 5.72 -3.64
N VAL A 28 -15.90 4.86 -4.16
CA VAL A 28 -15.60 3.43 -4.28
C VAL A 28 -14.41 3.20 -5.21
N GLN A 29 -14.33 3.92 -6.32
CA GLN A 29 -13.21 3.80 -7.24
C GLN A 29 -11.91 4.31 -6.61
N GLN A 30 -11.94 5.44 -5.91
CA GLN A 30 -10.80 5.99 -5.18
C GLN A 30 -10.30 5.00 -4.12
N ALA A 31 -11.20 4.40 -3.33
CA ALA A 31 -10.86 3.37 -2.34
C ALA A 31 -10.18 2.14 -2.98
N MET A 32 -10.62 1.73 -4.18
CA MET A 32 -10.02 0.62 -4.91
C MET A 32 -8.60 0.95 -5.39
N GLU A 33 -8.38 2.17 -5.90
CA GLU A 33 -7.06 2.65 -6.33
C GLU A 33 -6.09 2.76 -5.14
N ASP A 34 -6.54 3.34 -4.03
CA ASP A 34 -5.76 3.45 -2.79
C ASP A 34 -5.43 2.07 -2.21
N SER A 35 -6.36 1.11 -2.30
CA SER A 35 -6.14 -0.27 -1.87
C SER A 35 -5.10 -0.98 -2.74
N ALA A 36 -5.16 -0.80 -4.07
CA ALA A 36 -4.15 -1.33 -4.98
C ALA A 36 -2.76 -0.74 -4.66
N PHE A 37 -2.68 0.57 -4.40
CA PHE A 37 -1.45 1.24 -4.01
C PHE A 37 -0.91 0.73 -2.66
N ALA A 38 -1.76 0.59 -1.64
CA ALA A 38 -1.40 0.04 -0.34
C ALA A 38 -0.87 -1.41 -0.46
N ASN A 39 -1.49 -2.23 -1.32
CA ASN A 39 -1.02 -3.60 -1.55
C ASN A 39 0.37 -3.63 -2.20
N LEU A 40 0.63 -2.76 -3.18
CA LEU A 40 1.96 -2.63 -3.78
C LEU A 40 3.01 -2.22 -2.73
N LEU A 41 2.72 -1.20 -1.92
CA LEU A 41 3.60 -0.76 -0.84
C LEU A 41 3.89 -1.89 0.15
N PHE A 42 2.87 -2.69 0.51
CA PHE A 42 3.04 -3.84 1.37
C PHE A 42 4.00 -4.88 0.78
N VAL A 43 3.83 -5.26 -0.50
CA VAL A 43 4.73 -6.20 -1.18
C VAL A 43 6.17 -5.68 -1.18
N CYS A 44 6.37 -4.40 -1.49
CA CYS A 44 7.70 -3.77 -1.47
C CYS A 44 8.33 -3.78 -0.06
N CYS A 45 7.55 -3.49 0.98
CA CYS A 45 8.01 -3.58 2.37
C CYS A 45 8.47 -5.01 2.72
N GLN A 46 7.71 -6.03 2.30
CA GLN A 46 8.07 -7.43 2.53
C GLN A 46 9.34 -7.84 1.78
N HIS A 47 9.48 -7.41 0.52
CA HIS A 47 10.70 -7.63 -0.25
C HIS A 47 11.92 -7.03 0.46
N LEU A 48 11.82 -5.77 0.90
CA LEU A 48 12.92 -5.07 1.57
C LEU A 48 13.30 -5.73 2.89
N ARG A 49 12.33 -6.18 3.70
CA ARG A 49 12.60 -6.97 4.92
C ARG A 49 13.37 -8.25 4.64
N ARG A 50 13.03 -8.97 3.56
CA ARG A 50 13.77 -10.18 3.14
C ARG A 50 15.21 -9.86 2.76
N VAL A 51 15.44 -8.80 1.98
CA VAL A 51 16.79 -8.36 1.61
C VAL A 51 17.61 -7.96 2.85
N MET A 52 17.00 -7.17 3.75
CA MET A 52 17.66 -6.78 5.00
C MET A 52 18.01 -7.98 5.88
N ASN A 53 17.16 -9.00 5.95
CA ASN A 53 17.47 -10.21 6.70
C ASN A 53 18.67 -10.97 6.10
N LYS A 54 18.77 -11.06 4.77
CA LYS A 54 19.94 -11.62 4.09
C LYS A 54 21.21 -10.83 4.41
N HIS A 55 21.16 -9.50 4.37
CA HIS A 55 22.29 -8.65 4.75
C HIS A 55 22.68 -8.83 6.22
N ARG A 56 21.71 -8.99 7.13
CA ARG A 56 21.99 -9.22 8.55
C ARG A 56 22.74 -10.53 8.79
N ILE A 57 22.35 -11.62 8.11
CA ILE A 57 23.06 -12.90 8.18
C ILE A 57 24.50 -12.74 7.66
N MET A 58 24.66 -12.13 6.48
CA MET A 58 25.98 -11.88 5.88
C MET A 58 26.87 -11.00 6.78
N MET A 59 26.29 -10.00 7.47
CA MET A 59 27.04 -9.19 8.43
C MET A 59 27.61 -10.01 9.58
N VAL A 60 26.84 -10.96 10.14
CA VAL A 60 27.31 -11.84 11.21
C VAL A 60 28.47 -12.72 10.71
N ASP A 61 28.35 -13.28 9.51
CA ASP A 61 29.42 -14.10 8.91
C ASP A 61 30.69 -13.26 8.65
N MET A 62 30.52 -12.02 8.19
CA MET A 62 31.62 -11.09 7.96
C MET A 62 32.26 -10.58 9.25
N GLU A 63 31.50 -10.43 10.35
CA GLU A 63 32.06 -10.07 11.66
C GLU A 63 33.04 -11.15 12.15
N ALA A 64 32.68 -12.43 12.01
CA ALA A 64 33.58 -13.56 12.34
C ALA A 64 34.82 -13.67 11.42
N LEU A 65 34.79 -13.07 10.23
CA LEU A 65 35.95 -12.92 9.34
C LEU A 65 36.77 -11.66 9.69
N GLY A 66 36.09 -10.59 10.08
CA GLY A 66 36.68 -9.32 10.49
C GLY A 66 37.53 -9.44 11.75
N ASP A 67 37.16 -10.31 12.69
CA ASP A 67 37.98 -10.65 13.86
C ASP A 67 39.35 -11.24 13.48
N ARG A 68 39.49 -11.73 12.24
CA ARG A 68 40.73 -12.23 11.65
C ARG A 68 41.42 -11.20 10.73
N GLY A 69 40.93 -9.96 10.71
CA GLY A 69 41.45 -8.87 9.86
C GLY A 69 41.02 -8.94 8.40
N VAL A 70 40.02 -9.76 8.04
CA VAL A 70 39.61 -9.97 6.65
C VAL A 70 38.34 -9.18 6.32
N ALA A 71 38.32 -8.52 5.15
CA ALA A 71 37.13 -7.88 4.54
C ALA A 71 36.42 -6.79 5.39
N VAL A 72 37.15 -6.07 6.25
CA VAL A 72 36.61 -5.01 7.11
C VAL A 72 35.88 -3.91 6.31
N ASP A 73 36.43 -3.49 5.17
CA ASP A 73 35.82 -2.46 4.31
C ASP A 73 34.48 -2.92 3.72
N SER A 74 34.37 -4.21 3.37
CA SER A 74 33.13 -4.80 2.85
C SER A 74 32.04 -4.88 3.92
N LEU A 75 32.42 -5.18 5.17
CA LEU A 75 31.51 -5.14 6.31
C LEU A 75 30.98 -3.72 6.57
N GLU A 76 31.84 -2.70 6.48
CA GLU A 76 31.39 -1.30 6.62
C GLU A 76 30.42 -0.90 5.49
N ALA A 77 30.73 -1.26 4.24
CA ALA A 77 29.85 -1.02 3.10
C ALA A 77 28.49 -1.72 3.25
N LEU A 78 28.48 -2.94 3.79
CA LEU A 78 27.26 -3.70 4.05
C LEU A 78 26.42 -3.04 5.16
N ARG A 79 27.05 -2.55 6.24
CA ARG A 79 26.38 -1.77 7.30
C ARG A 79 25.73 -0.50 6.76
N LYS A 80 26.44 0.25 5.90
CA LYS A 80 25.88 1.44 5.22
C LYS A 80 24.66 1.08 4.38
N THR A 81 24.73 -0.01 3.62
CA THR A 81 23.62 -0.49 2.79
C THR A 81 22.42 -0.93 3.64
N TYR A 82 22.67 -1.65 4.74
CA TYR A 82 21.63 -2.06 5.69
C TYR A 82 20.92 -0.85 6.31
N ASN A 83 21.67 0.15 6.78
CA ASN A 83 21.10 1.36 7.37
C ASN A 83 20.25 2.14 6.36
N ARG A 84 20.73 2.28 5.12
CA ARG A 84 19.95 2.90 4.04
C ARG A 84 18.64 2.13 3.79
N HIS A 85 18.68 0.80 3.72
CA HIS A 85 17.48 -0.01 3.55
C HIS A 85 16.52 0.10 4.74
N LYS A 86 17.04 0.20 5.97
CA LYS A 86 16.22 0.44 7.17
C LYS A 86 15.45 1.75 7.06
N SER A 87 16.12 2.85 6.71
CA SER A 87 15.45 4.16 6.55
C SER A 87 14.40 4.14 5.44
N VAL A 88 14.67 3.46 4.31
CA VAL A 88 13.66 3.29 3.24
C VAL A 88 12.46 2.50 3.75
N LEU A 89 12.67 1.44 4.53
CA LEU A 89 11.58 0.63 5.09
C LEU A 89 10.70 1.44 6.05
N GLU A 90 11.29 2.31 6.87
CA GLU A 90 10.54 3.22 7.77
C GLU A 90 9.62 4.12 6.96
N ILE A 91 10.15 4.83 5.94
CA ILE A 91 9.36 5.69 5.05
C ILE A 91 8.23 4.92 4.34
N MET A 92 8.53 3.75 3.79
CA MET A 92 7.53 2.95 3.08
C MET A 92 6.44 2.42 4.02
N THR A 93 6.78 2.15 5.29
CA THR A 93 5.81 1.70 6.30
C THR A 93 4.87 2.84 6.66
N ASP A 94 5.37 4.07 6.80
CA ASP A 94 4.55 5.24 7.06
C ASP A 94 3.62 5.55 5.88
N LEU A 95 4.13 5.47 4.65
CA LEU A 95 3.32 5.62 3.44
C LEU A 95 2.23 4.54 3.34
N LEU A 96 2.56 3.29 3.70
CA LEU A 96 1.58 2.21 3.73
C LEU A 96 0.48 2.46 4.77
N ALA A 97 0.82 3.00 5.94
CA ALA A 97 -0.15 3.36 6.96
C ALA A 97 -1.09 4.48 6.45
N GLN A 98 -0.54 5.50 5.79
CA GLN A 98 -1.31 6.57 5.18
C GLN A 98 -2.24 6.05 4.07
N ALA A 99 -1.74 5.22 3.17
CA ALA A 99 -2.55 4.63 2.09
C ALA A 99 -3.72 3.80 2.66
N ARG A 100 -3.51 3.06 3.75
CA ARG A 100 -4.58 2.32 4.43
C ARG A 100 -5.60 3.21 5.12
N SER A 101 -5.17 4.34 5.69
CA SER A 101 -6.09 5.36 6.22
C SER A 101 -6.96 5.91 5.11
N GLY A 102 -6.37 6.27 3.97
CA GLY A 102 -7.08 6.74 2.78
C GLY A 102 -8.16 5.77 2.31
N VAL A 103 -7.85 4.47 2.21
CA VAL A 103 -8.87 3.44 1.91
C VAL A 103 -10.03 3.49 2.90
N SER A 104 -9.75 3.52 4.21
CA SER A 104 -10.79 3.55 5.24
C SER A 104 -11.63 4.83 5.18
N GLU A 105 -11.02 5.97 4.84
CA GLU A 105 -11.70 7.25 4.67
C GLU A 105 -12.63 7.20 3.45
N GLU A 106 -12.17 6.69 2.32
CA GLU A 106 -12.97 6.63 1.09
C GLU A 106 -14.08 5.56 1.14
N GLU A 107 -13.83 4.42 1.80
CA GLU A 107 -14.88 3.45 2.14
C GLU A 107 -15.92 4.08 3.09
N GLY A 108 -15.46 4.87 4.06
CA GLY A 108 -16.30 5.67 4.94
C GLY A 108 -17.16 6.67 4.17
N ASN A 109 -16.57 7.42 3.23
CA ASN A 109 -17.27 8.39 2.38
C ASN A 109 -18.30 7.72 1.45
N ALA A 110 -17.98 6.53 0.92
CA ALA A 110 -18.91 5.71 0.16
C ALA A 110 -20.06 5.14 1.02
N GLY A 111 -19.79 4.85 2.30
CA GLY A 111 -20.72 4.29 3.29
C GLY A 111 -21.62 5.30 3.98
N TYR A 112 -21.09 6.47 4.36
CA TYR A 112 -21.83 7.59 4.99
C TYR A 112 -22.97 8.13 4.13
N ASN A 113 -22.95 7.80 2.83
CA ASN A 113 -23.99 8.17 1.89
C ASN A 113 -25.00 7.06 1.57
N SER A 114 -24.94 5.87 2.19
CA SER A 114 -25.78 4.75 1.75
C SER A 114 -26.65 4.11 2.83
N ARG A 115 -27.91 4.54 2.81
CA ARG A 115 -29.11 3.68 2.86
C ARG A 115 -29.10 2.51 1.83
N ALA A 116 -27.96 2.10 1.31
CA ALA A 116 -27.83 1.16 0.20
C ALA A 116 -26.68 0.16 0.47
N GLN A 117 -26.83 -0.60 1.54
CA GLN A 117 -26.12 -1.85 1.81
C GLN A 117 -26.51 -2.88 0.74
N GLY A 118 -25.55 -3.42 -0.01
CA GLY A 118 -25.83 -4.54 -0.92
C GLY A 118 -24.75 -4.77 -1.99
N LEU A 119 -24.17 -3.69 -2.53
CA LEU A 119 -23.18 -3.78 -3.60
C LEU A 119 -21.72 -3.85 -3.12
N GLY A 120 -21.40 -3.21 -1.98
CA GLY A 120 -20.02 -3.17 -1.46
C GLY A 120 -19.48 -4.54 -1.01
N ALA A 121 -20.34 -5.40 -0.43
CA ALA A 121 -19.94 -6.71 0.07
C ALA A 121 -19.40 -7.63 -1.05
N ARG A 122 -19.99 -7.59 -2.25
CA ARG A 122 -19.61 -8.48 -3.35
C ARG A 122 -18.28 -8.06 -4.01
N VAL A 123 -18.00 -6.76 -4.04
CA VAL A 123 -16.73 -6.24 -4.58
C VAL A 123 -15.58 -6.53 -3.62
N LEU A 124 -15.82 -6.39 -2.30
CA LEU A 124 -14.84 -6.72 -1.27
C LEU A 124 -14.50 -8.22 -1.26
N GLU A 125 -15.49 -9.08 -1.47
CA GLU A 125 -15.32 -10.55 -1.58
C GLU A 125 -14.45 -10.92 -2.80
N ALA A 126 -14.68 -10.26 -3.95
CA ALA A 126 -13.91 -10.48 -5.17
C ALA A 126 -12.46 -10.02 -5.03
N ALA A 127 -12.23 -8.85 -4.41
CA ALA A 127 -10.89 -8.36 -4.12
C ALA A 127 -10.12 -9.30 -3.18
N ARG A 128 -10.80 -9.82 -2.15
CA ARG A 128 -10.22 -10.79 -1.20
C ARG A 128 -9.87 -12.11 -1.88
N SER A 129 -10.66 -12.57 -2.85
CA SER A 129 -10.38 -13.77 -3.65
C SER A 129 -9.14 -13.60 -4.54
N ILE A 130 -8.96 -12.43 -5.16
CA ILE A 130 -7.82 -12.13 -6.03
C ILE A 130 -6.52 -12.04 -5.20
N LEU A 131 -6.60 -11.41 -4.02
CA LEU A 131 -5.49 -11.36 -3.07
C LEU A 131 -5.07 -12.75 -2.57
N GLY A 132 -6.03 -13.64 -2.31
CA GLY A 132 -5.75 -15.05 -1.95
C GLY A 132 -5.01 -15.80 -3.06
N ALA A 133 -5.39 -15.59 -4.32
CA ALA A 133 -4.73 -16.21 -5.47
C ALA A 133 -3.29 -15.70 -5.67
N LEU A 134 -3.05 -14.39 -5.48
CA LEU A 134 -1.71 -13.80 -5.55
C LEU A 134 -0.79 -14.31 -4.42
N PHE A 135 -1.34 -14.51 -3.22
CA PHE A 135 -0.57 -15.05 -2.10
C PHE A 135 -0.13 -16.50 -2.31
N ALA A 136 -0.96 -17.32 -2.97
CA ALA A 136 -0.65 -18.70 -3.32
C ALA A 136 0.47 -18.82 -4.38
N VAL A 137 0.53 -17.87 -5.33
CA VAL A 137 1.58 -17.84 -6.37
C VAL A 137 2.95 -17.44 -5.80
N VAL A 138 2.98 -16.66 -4.71
CA VAL A 138 4.22 -16.18 -4.07
C VAL A 138 4.83 -17.21 -3.08
N GLN A 139 4.14 -18.32 -2.81
CA GLN A 139 4.59 -19.40 -1.91
C GLN A 139 5.15 -20.65 -2.60
N LEU A 140 5.31 -20.67 -3.93
CA LEU A 140 6.07 -21.74 -4.58
C LEU A 140 7.59 -21.54 -4.31
N PRO A 141 8.30 -22.63 -3.96
CA PRO A 141 9.68 -22.59 -3.47
C PRO A 141 10.69 -21.99 -4.47
#